data_AF-A0A6P1F390-F1
#
_entry.id   AF-A0A6P1F390-F1
#
_cell.length_a   1.000
_cell.length_b   1.000
_cell.length_c   1.000
_cell.angle_alpha   90.00
_cell.angle_beta   90.00
_cell.angle_gamma   90.00
#
_symmetry.space_group_name_H-M   'P 1'
#
loop_
_entity.id
_entity.type
_entity.pdbx_description
1 polymer ?
#
loop_
_entity_poly.entity_id
_entity_poly.type
_entity_poly.pdbx_seq_one_letter_code
_entity_poly.pdbx_strand_id
1 'polypeptide(L)'
;MTSTDLLRTTERSFDAVVTREGRWWMIHVPALDAVTQARSLREVPVMATGVVSALLDVEEEDLTIRLSYELPAEVATTWHEAETLRSQAEEAEDRAAALRREAVRTLLSTTHMSQADAGVMLGLSKQRVQQLAS
;
A
#
# COMPACT_ATOMS: atom_id res chain seq x y z
N MET A 1 -24.02 -40.43 15.23
CA MET A 1 -23.86 -38.99 15.47
C MET A 1 -22.36 -38.72 15.51
N THR A 2 -21.59 -39.02 14.47
CA THR A 2 -21.51 -38.44 13.11
C THR A 2 -21.08 -36.97 13.11
N SER A 3 -19.79 -36.79 12.85
CA SER A 3 -19.15 -35.67 12.17
C SER A 3 -19.29 -34.28 12.76
N THR A 4 -18.64 -34.09 13.91
CA THR A 4 -17.75 -32.93 14.09
C THR A 4 -16.62 -33.04 13.07
N ASP A 5 -16.81 -32.57 11.82
CA ASP A 5 -15.68 -32.38 10.89
C ASP A 5 -16.06 -31.61 9.60
N LEU A 6 -15.29 -30.53 9.36
CA LEU A 6 -14.75 -30.08 8.06
C LEU A 6 -15.46 -29.08 7.13
N LEU A 7 -16.55 -28.39 7.51
CA LEU A 7 -17.08 -27.29 6.66
C LEU A 7 -17.53 -26.03 7.43
N ARG A 8 -16.79 -25.64 8.48
CA ARG A 8 -16.79 -24.24 8.97
C ARG A 8 -16.05 -23.26 8.02
N THR A 9 -15.62 -23.74 6.86
CA THR A 9 -14.80 -23.01 5.89
C THR A 9 -15.63 -22.60 4.68
N THR A 10 -16.45 -21.58 4.86
CA THR A 10 -16.61 -20.61 3.77
C THR A 10 -16.58 -19.27 4.45
N GLU A 11 -15.38 -18.77 4.71
CA GLU A 11 -15.15 -17.38 5.09
C GLU A 11 -15.87 -16.51 4.05
N ARG A 12 -17.02 -15.95 4.42
CA ARG A 12 -17.85 -15.22 3.47
C ARG A 12 -17.33 -13.82 3.42
N SER A 13 -16.65 -13.50 2.33
CA SER A 13 -16.05 -12.19 2.17
C SER A 13 -16.93 -11.24 1.38
N PHE A 14 -17.10 -10.03 1.91
CA PHE A 14 -17.89 -8.96 1.30
C PHE A 14 -17.07 -7.68 1.20
N ASP A 15 -17.25 -6.94 0.12
CA ASP A 15 -16.70 -5.61 -0.03
C ASP A 15 -17.73 -4.58 0.44
N ALA A 16 -17.27 -3.58 1.19
CA ALA A 16 -18.07 -2.43 1.57
C ALA A 16 -17.38 -1.12 1.19
N VAL A 17 -18.16 -0.17 0.69
CA VAL A 17 -17.73 1.17 0.33
C VAL A 17 -18.19 2.14 1.41
N VAL A 18 -17.26 2.93 1.91
CA VAL A 18 -17.47 3.86 3.03
C VAL A 18 -17.35 5.28 2.50
N THR A 19 -18.44 6.04 2.57
CA THR A 19 -18.49 7.44 2.12
C THR A 19 -18.89 8.36 3.27
N ARG A 20 -18.56 9.65 3.16
CA ARG A 20 -18.91 10.66 4.17
C ARG A 20 -20.14 11.45 3.71
N GLU A 21 -21.23 11.39 4.49
CA GLU A 21 -22.43 12.19 4.28
C GLU A 21 -22.74 13.05 5.52
N GLY A 22 -22.40 14.33 5.43
CA GLY A 22 -22.54 15.28 6.54
C GLY A 22 -21.77 14.81 7.79
N ARG A 23 -22.52 14.39 8.82
CA ARG A 23 -21.96 13.93 10.11
C ARG A 23 -21.88 12.40 10.24
N TRP A 24 -22.19 11.66 9.18
CA TRP A 24 -22.25 10.20 9.19
C TRP A 24 -21.29 9.61 8.17
N TRP A 25 -20.80 8.42 8.48
CA TRP A 25 -20.17 7.54 7.51
C TRP A 25 -21.23 6.57 7.02
N MET A 26 -21.50 6.59 5.71
CA MET A 26 -22.38 5.63 5.06
C MET A 26 -21.54 4.44 4.65
N ILE A 27 -22.08 3.24 4.86
CA ILE A 27 -21.39 1.98 4.60
C ILE A 27 -22.34 1.19 3.69
N HIS A 28 -21.93 1.00 2.45
CA HIS A 28 -22.70 0.29 1.45
C HIS A 28 -22.03 -1.04 1.12
N VAL A 29 -22.77 -2.14 1.21
CA VAL A 29 -22.33 -3.49 0.82
C VAL A 29 -23.05 -3.86 -0.49
N PRO A 30 -22.44 -3.64 -1.66
CA PRO A 30 -23.15 -3.70 -2.95
C PRO A 30 -23.71 -5.09 -3.27
N ALA A 31 -23.01 -6.14 -2.86
CA ALA A 31 -23.43 -7.53 -3.12
C ALA A 31 -24.76 -7.89 -2.43
N LEU A 32 -25.16 -7.15 -1.40
CA LEU A 32 -26.38 -7.38 -0.62
C LEU A 32 -27.39 -6.24 -0.75
N ASP A 33 -27.09 -5.21 -1.57
CA ASP A 33 -27.86 -3.95 -1.64
C ASP A 33 -28.15 -3.38 -0.23
N ALA A 34 -27.17 -3.51 0.66
CA ALA A 34 -27.33 -3.21 2.08
C ALA A 34 -26.59 -1.93 2.45
N VAL A 35 -27.26 -1.06 3.21
CA VAL A 35 -26.70 0.19 3.69
C VAL A 35 -26.84 0.28 5.20
N THR A 36 -25.76 0.69 5.87
CA THR A 36 -25.72 1.03 7.29
C THR A 36 -24.90 2.30 7.49
N GLN A 37 -24.80 2.78 8.73
CA GLN A 37 -24.14 4.04 9.03
C GLN A 37 -23.42 4.04 10.37
N ALA A 38 -22.38 4.86 10.48
CA ALA A 38 -21.57 5.04 11.69
C ALA A 38 -21.32 6.53 11.98
N ARG A 39 -21.17 6.90 13.27
CA ARG A 39 -20.77 8.27 13.67
C ARG A 39 -19.28 8.48 13.52
N SER A 40 -18.48 7.42 13.67
CA SER A 40 -17.03 7.46 13.56
C SER A 40 -16.47 6.32 12.71
N LEU A 41 -15.28 6.51 12.13
CA LEU A 41 -14.60 5.44 11.37
C LEU A 41 -14.29 4.21 12.24
N ARG A 42 -14.18 4.36 13.56
CA ARG A 42 -13.94 3.24 14.48
C ARG A 42 -15.14 2.29 14.58
N GLU A 43 -16.34 2.80 14.36
CA GLU A 43 -17.57 2.00 14.40
C GLU A 43 -17.82 1.29 13.07
N VAL A 44 -17.20 1.74 11.97
CA VAL A 44 -17.47 1.23 10.62
C VAL A 44 -17.29 -0.29 10.51
N PRO A 45 -16.22 -0.92 11.01
CA PRO A 45 -16.07 -2.37 10.91
C PRO A 45 -17.21 -3.13 11.59
N VAL A 46 -17.59 -2.73 12.81
CA VAL A 46 -18.68 -3.37 13.56
C VAL A 46 -20.02 -3.18 12.85
N MET A 47 -20.31 -1.96 12.38
CA MET A 47 -21.57 -1.69 11.67
C MET A 47 -21.65 -2.48 10.35
N ALA A 48 -20.54 -2.58 9.60
CA ALA A 48 -20.47 -3.31 8.34
C ALA A 48 -20.65 -4.82 8.54
N THR A 49 -19.98 -5.42 9.52
CA THR A 49 -20.13 -6.85 9.83
C THR A 49 -21.54 -7.14 10.35
N GLY A 50 -22.05 -6.31 11.25
CA GLY A 50 -23.38 -6.50 11.84
C GLY A 50 -24.53 -6.47 10.82
N VAL A 51 -24.48 -5.58 9.81
CA VAL A 51 -25.54 -5.56 8.77
C VAL A 51 -25.50 -6.80 7.89
N VAL A 52 -24.30 -7.32 7.58
CA VAL A 52 -24.13 -8.54 6.77
C VAL A 52 -24.57 -9.78 7.55
N SER A 53 -24.15 -9.90 8.82
CA SER A 53 -24.55 -10.97 9.72
C SER A 53 -26.08 -11.02 9.87
N ALA A 54 -26.71 -9.88 10.15
CA ALA A 54 -28.16 -9.80 10.33
C ALA A 54 -28.95 -10.17 9.06
N LEU A 55 -28.46 -9.83 7.87
CA LEU A 55 -29.13 -10.14 6.61
C LEU A 55 -28.97 -11.61 6.19
N LEU A 56 -27.83 -12.22 6.51
CA LEU A 56 -27.50 -13.59 6.09
C LEU A 56 -27.77 -14.64 7.16
N ASP A 57 -28.16 -14.22 8.36
CA ASP A 57 -28.38 -15.07 9.55
C ASP A 57 -27.16 -15.97 9.83
N VAL A 58 -25.99 -15.34 9.93
CA VAL A 58 -24.71 -16.02 10.24
C VAL A 58 -23.93 -15.29 11.31
N GLU A 59 -23.06 -16.02 12.00
CA GLU A 59 -22.16 -15.45 13.00
C GLU A 59 -21.16 -14.48 12.37
N GLU A 60 -20.86 -13.38 13.08
CA GLU A 60 -19.90 -12.36 12.62
C GLU A 60 -18.49 -12.93 12.38
N GLU A 61 -18.13 -13.96 13.13
CA GLU A 61 -16.83 -14.64 13.07
C GLU A 61 -16.59 -15.40 11.75
N ASP A 62 -17.67 -15.72 11.03
CA ASP A 62 -17.62 -16.39 9.73
C ASP A 62 -17.52 -15.39 8.55
N LEU A 63 -17.49 -14.08 8.84
CA LEU A 63 -17.50 -12.99 7.86
C LEU A 63 -16.16 -12.25 7.79
N THR A 64 -15.73 -11.95 6.56
CA THR A 64 -14.57 -11.08 6.30
C THR A 64 -14.99 -9.89 5.45
N ILE A 65 -15.10 -8.71 6.08
CA ILE A 65 -15.48 -7.48 5.39
C ILE A 65 -14.23 -6.71 4.94
N ARG A 66 -14.11 -6.47 3.63
CA ARG A 66 -13.09 -5.59 3.05
C ARG A 66 -13.66 -4.19 2.90
N LEU A 67 -13.08 -3.24 3.65
CA LEU A 67 -13.53 -1.86 3.67
C LEU A 67 -12.71 -1.01 2.70
N SER A 68 -13.40 -0.29 1.82
CA SER A 68 -12.83 0.76 0.97
C SER A 68 -13.38 2.12 1.40
N TYR A 69 -12.53 3.12 1.52
CA TYR A 69 -12.92 4.46 1.98
C TYR A 69 -12.79 5.44 0.82
N GLU A 70 -13.90 6.07 0.45
CA GLU A 70 -13.87 7.13 -0.55
C GLU A 70 -13.35 8.42 0.06
N LEU A 71 -12.25 8.91 -0.52
CA LEU A 71 -11.72 10.22 -0.20
C LEU A 71 -12.54 11.28 -0.97
N PRO A 72 -12.72 12.48 -0.39
CA PRO A 72 -13.21 13.63 -1.15
C PRO A 72 -12.35 13.83 -2.41
N ALA A 73 -12.96 14.13 -3.54
CA ALA A 73 -12.28 14.15 -4.85
C ALA A 73 -11.01 15.03 -4.88
N GLU A 74 -11.05 16.20 -4.22
CA GLU A 74 -9.91 17.11 -4.12
C GLU A 74 -8.73 16.50 -3.33
N VAL A 75 -9.04 15.75 -2.25
CA VAL A 75 -8.05 15.04 -1.45
C VAL A 75 -7.52 13.83 -2.22
N ALA A 76 -8.40 13.07 -2.86
CA ALA A 76 -8.02 11.90 -3.66
C ALA A 76 -7.03 12.27 -4.77
N THR A 77 -7.29 13.37 -5.48
CA THR A 77 -6.43 13.85 -6.57
C THR A 77 -5.04 14.20 -6.05
N THR A 78 -4.97 15.06 -5.03
CA THR A 78 -3.69 15.49 -4.44
C THR A 78 -2.91 14.30 -3.86
N TRP A 79 -3.59 13.38 -3.20
CA TRP A 79 -2.98 12.17 -2.64
C TRP A 79 -2.41 11.26 -3.73
N HIS A 80 -3.17 11.03 -4.81
CA HIS A 80 -2.73 10.18 -5.91
C HIS A 80 -1.53 10.78 -6.66
N GLU A 81 -1.51 12.10 -6.86
CA GLU A 81 -0.36 12.80 -7.41
C GLU A 81 0.89 12.64 -6.53
N ALA A 82 0.73 12.82 -5.21
CA ALA A 82 1.83 12.63 -4.26
C ALA A 82 2.40 11.20 -4.30
N GLU A 83 1.55 10.18 -4.36
CA GLU A 83 2.00 8.78 -4.45
C GLU A 83 2.68 8.48 -5.79
N THR A 84 2.17 9.06 -6.87
CA THR A 84 2.79 8.95 -8.21
C THR A 84 4.20 9.55 -8.20
N LEU A 85 4.36 10.75 -7.66
CA LEU A 85 5.65 11.42 -7.55
C LEU A 85 6.62 10.66 -6.64
N ARG A 86 6.11 10.06 -5.56
CA ARG A 86 6.90 9.20 -4.68
C ARG A 86 7.44 7.98 -5.42
N SER A 87 6.57 7.26 -6.13
CA SER A 87 6.98 6.08 -6.92
C SER A 87 8.02 6.45 -7.98
N GLN A 88 7.83 7.59 -8.67
CA GLN A 88 8.82 8.09 -9.64
C GLN A 88 10.15 8.45 -8.98
N ALA A 89 10.14 9.02 -7.78
CA ALA A 89 11.36 9.34 -7.03
C ALA A 89 12.12 8.07 -6.64
N GLU A 90 11.41 7.04 -6.15
CA GLU A 90 12.00 5.75 -5.80
C GLU A 90 12.67 5.09 -7.03
N GLU A 91 11.98 5.06 -8.18
CA GLU A 91 12.55 4.56 -9.44
C GLU A 91 13.77 5.36 -9.92
N ALA A 92 13.71 6.69 -9.81
CA ALA A 92 14.79 7.57 -10.20
C ALA A 92 16.02 7.40 -9.30
N GLU A 93 15.84 7.22 -7.99
CA GLU A 93 16.91 6.95 -7.03
C GLU A 93 17.59 5.61 -7.33
N ASP A 94 16.82 4.56 -7.58
CA ASP A 94 17.34 3.24 -7.93
C ASP A 94 18.18 3.28 -9.21
N ARG A 95 17.65 3.95 -10.25
CA ARG A 95 18.34 4.13 -11.52
C ARG A 95 19.61 4.96 -11.35
N ALA A 96 19.56 6.05 -10.59
CA ALA A 96 20.72 6.87 -10.30
C ALA A 96 21.80 6.08 -9.54
N ALA A 97 21.40 5.24 -8.57
CA ALA A 97 22.33 4.39 -7.83
C ALA A 97 23.02 3.37 -8.75
N ALA A 98 22.28 2.74 -9.66
CA ALA A 98 22.83 1.81 -10.66
C ALA A 98 23.84 2.50 -11.59
N LEU A 99 23.44 3.63 -12.19
CA LEU A 99 24.29 4.40 -13.10
C LEU A 99 25.56 4.93 -12.41
N ARG A 100 25.47 5.34 -11.14
CA ARG A 100 26.66 5.76 -10.37
C ARG A 100 27.65 4.62 -10.16
N ARG A 101 27.18 3.42 -9.85
CA ARG A 101 28.05 2.24 -9.72
C ARG A 101 28.71 1.91 -11.05
N GLU A 102 27.93 1.89 -12.12
CA GLU A 102 28.43 1.66 -13.48
C GLU A 102 29.51 2.69 -13.87
N ALA A 103 29.22 3.98 -13.70
CA ALA A 103 30.17 5.05 -14.02
C ALA A 103 31.48 4.93 -13.23
N VAL A 104 31.41 4.63 -11.92
CA VAL A 104 32.62 4.42 -11.09
C VAL A 104 33.43 3.22 -11.58
N ARG A 105 32.78 2.09 -11.87
CA ARG A 105 33.46 0.89 -12.36
C ARG A 105 34.11 1.12 -13.73
N THR A 106 33.41 1.78 -14.64
CA THR A 106 33.92 2.13 -15.97
C THR A 106 35.09 3.11 -15.90
N LEU A 107 35.02 4.13 -15.03
CA LEU A 107 36.14 5.05 -14.85
C LEU A 107 37.40 4.32 -14.37
N LEU A 108 37.28 3.48 -13.34
CA LEU A 108 38.41 2.74 -12.78
C LEU A 108 38.99 1.73 -13.78
N SER A 109 38.16 1.03 -14.55
CA SER A 109 38.62 0.01 -15.50
C SER A 109 39.26 0.58 -16.75
N THR A 110 38.77 1.73 -17.25
CA THR A 110 39.26 2.33 -18.51
C THR A 110 40.50 3.20 -18.32
N THR A 111 40.67 3.79 -17.14
CA THR A 111 41.78 4.72 -16.87
C THR A 111 42.87 4.12 -15.99
N HIS A 112 42.58 3.01 -15.30
CA HIS A 112 43.44 2.37 -14.31
C HIS A 112 43.91 3.31 -13.17
N MET A 113 43.20 4.41 -12.93
CA MET A 113 43.54 5.36 -11.87
C MET A 113 43.23 4.82 -10.47
N SER A 114 43.85 5.42 -9.45
CA SER A 114 43.57 5.06 -8.06
C SER A 114 42.16 5.47 -7.64
N GLN A 115 41.56 4.75 -6.68
CA GLN A 115 40.26 5.14 -6.11
C GLN A 115 40.28 6.52 -5.43
N ALA A 116 41.45 6.99 -4.99
CA ALA A 116 41.58 8.32 -4.41
C ALA A 116 41.44 9.41 -5.48
N ASP A 117 42.12 9.24 -6.63
CA ASP A 117 42.04 10.19 -7.75
C ASP A 117 40.64 10.18 -8.38
N ALA A 118 40.03 9.01 -8.53
CA ALA A 118 38.63 8.89 -8.96
C ALA A 118 37.67 9.61 -8.01
N GLY A 119 37.95 9.58 -6.69
CA GLY A 119 37.18 10.32 -5.69
C GLY A 119 37.27 11.83 -5.90
N VAL A 120 38.48 12.36 -6.07
CA VAL A 120 38.67 13.79 -6.36
C VAL A 120 37.95 14.19 -7.65
N MET A 121 38.06 13.40 -8.72
CA MET A 121 37.44 13.69 -10.01
C MET A 121 35.90 13.67 -9.95
N LEU A 122 35.32 12.73 -9.21
CA LEU A 122 33.86 12.57 -9.11
C LEU A 122 33.23 13.37 -7.96
N GLY A 123 34.03 14.11 -7.18
CA GLY A 123 33.55 14.80 -5.97
C GLY A 123 33.08 13.85 -4.88
N LEU A 124 33.68 12.67 -4.78
CA LEU A 124 33.36 11.63 -3.81
C LEU A 124 34.54 11.35 -2.88
N SER A 125 34.25 10.88 -1.66
CA SER A 125 35.31 10.32 -0.83
C SER A 125 35.82 9.00 -1.41
N LYS A 126 37.09 8.66 -1.13
CA LYS A 126 37.67 7.36 -1.49
C LYS A 126 36.80 6.19 -1.01
N GLN A 127 36.27 6.27 0.21
CA GLN A 127 35.39 5.24 0.77
C GLN A 127 34.10 5.09 -0.04
N ARG A 128 33.52 6.20 -0.52
CA ARG A 128 32.31 6.14 -1.36
C ARG A 128 32.61 5.55 -2.73
N VAL A 129 33.77 5.86 -3.31
CA VAL A 129 34.23 5.21 -4.55
C VAL A 129 34.38 3.69 -4.34
N GLN A 130 35.01 3.27 -3.24
CA GLN A 130 35.16 1.85 -2.90
C GLN A 130 33.80 1.14 -2.78
N GLN A 131 32.82 1.75 -2.09
CA GLN A 131 31.46 1.21 -1.96
C GLN A 131 30.72 1.10 -3.30
N LEU A 132 30.96 2.03 -4.23
CA LEU A 132 30.32 2.02 -5.54
C LEU A 132 31.02 1.06 -6.52
N ALA A 133 32.32 0.80 -6.30
CA ALA A 133 33.11 -0.13 -7.08
C ALA A 133 32.88 -1.59 -6.67
N SER A 134 32.51 -1.86 -5.41
CA SER A 134 32.18 -3.20 -4.91
C SER A 134 30.94 -3.82 -5.56
#